data_AF-V7I8X0-F1
#
_entry.id   AF-V7I8X0-F1
#
_cell.length_a   1.000
_cell.length_b   1.000
_cell.length_c   1.000
_cell.angle_alpha   90.00
_cell.angle_beta   90.00
_cell.angle_gamma   90.00
#
_symmetry.space_group_name_H-M   'P 1'
#
loop_
_entity.id
_entity.type
_entity.pdbx_description
1 polymer ?
#
loop_
_entity_poly.entity_id
_entity_poly.type
_entity_poly.pdbx_seq_one_letter_code
_entity_poly.pdbx_strand_id
1 'polypeptide(L)'
;MGSRAKIVLALAITAVLFSCSSGNKPNNETSVPAEIQPTVVANDPVTPTEPEQQPVLEPIQVLGRKQIIEKYSDDVPRKFGERMDGIISGFIPTGKQIALTLDACGGSYDRRITDYLEKKKIRATLFVSGKWIDMHEKELKRLSESSLFQIENHGKSHKPLTSDGRSVYGISGTKDIGEAYDEVMVNSERIERITGRSPEFFRSGTAFYDDISISMLNDLKVSAAGYTISGDGGATYSRSRIINIVKGAKPGDIILMHINHPESDTFDGLVGAIEELLGSGFEFITMSEAVKNR
;
A
#
# COMPACT_ATOMS: atom_id res chain seq x y z
N MET A 1 -44.35 -39.46 6.95
CA MET A 1 -44.57 -39.76 8.39
C MET A 1 -43.31 -39.34 9.13
N GLY A 2 -43.26 -38.42 10.07
CA GLY A 2 -44.29 -37.61 10.69
C GLY A 2 -43.72 -36.28 11.21
N SER A 3 -44.61 -35.30 11.15
CA SER A 3 -44.65 -33.99 11.81
C SER A 3 -44.16 -33.96 13.27
N ARG A 4 -43.59 -32.81 13.67
CA ARG A 4 -43.95 -31.99 14.85
C ARG A 4 -42.88 -30.90 15.04
N ALA A 5 -43.14 -29.69 15.53
CA ALA A 5 -44.27 -28.79 15.65
C ALA A 5 -43.66 -27.46 16.11
N LYS A 6 -44.23 -26.33 15.67
CA LYS A 6 -43.81 -24.97 16.03
C LYS A 6 -44.11 -24.67 17.50
N ILE A 7 -43.25 -23.90 18.17
CA ILE A 7 -43.65 -23.07 19.31
C ILE A 7 -43.11 -21.66 19.08
N VAL A 8 -44.04 -20.73 18.93
CA VAL A 8 -43.88 -19.28 19.00
C VAL A 8 -44.17 -18.89 20.44
N LEU A 9 -43.35 -18.03 21.05
CA LEU A 9 -43.77 -17.26 22.23
C LEU A 9 -43.24 -15.83 22.10
N ALA A 10 -44.17 -14.92 21.81
CA ALA A 10 -44.03 -13.49 22.04
C ALA A 10 -44.53 -13.19 23.45
N LEU A 11 -43.84 -12.34 24.21
CA LEU A 11 -44.45 -11.62 25.32
C LEU A 11 -43.87 -10.21 25.47
N ALA A 12 -44.75 -9.33 25.90
CA ALA A 12 -44.77 -7.90 25.72
C ALA A 12 -44.25 -7.11 26.92
N ILE A 13 -43.78 -5.89 26.63
CA ILE A 13 -44.00 -4.60 27.33
C ILE A 13 -43.79 -4.55 28.85
N THR A 14 -42.88 -3.68 29.29
CA THR A 14 -43.19 -2.73 30.37
C THR A 14 -42.30 -1.48 30.27
N ALA A 15 -42.94 -0.34 30.00
CA ALA A 15 -42.37 0.99 30.14
C ALA A 15 -42.51 1.44 31.61
N VAL A 16 -41.49 2.09 32.15
CA VAL A 16 -41.58 2.84 33.41
C VAL A 16 -41.14 4.28 33.15
N LEU A 17 -42.10 5.19 33.26
CA LEU A 17 -41.94 6.63 33.39
C LEU A 17 -42.39 7.01 34.81
N PHE A 18 -41.62 7.83 35.52
CA PHE A 18 -41.96 8.75 36.63
C PHE A 18 -40.61 9.25 37.20
N SER A 19 -40.37 10.48 37.64
CA SER A 19 -41.16 11.70 37.78
C SER A 19 -40.18 12.87 38.00
N CYS A 20 -40.64 14.08 37.67
CA CYS A 20 -40.00 15.35 37.95
C CYS A 20 -39.83 15.64 39.46
N SER A 21 -38.82 16.44 39.80
CA SER A 21 -38.85 17.29 40.99
C SER A 21 -38.36 18.71 40.68
N SER A 22 -39.24 19.66 40.98
CA SER A 22 -39.11 21.12 41.03
C SER A 22 -37.89 21.54 41.89
N GLY A 23 -37.20 22.66 41.70
CA GLY A 23 -37.62 24.00 41.27
C GLY A 23 -37.15 24.98 42.35
N ASN A 24 -36.29 25.94 42.00
CA ASN A 24 -36.29 27.27 42.60
C ASN A 24 -35.35 28.23 41.84
N LYS A 25 -35.91 29.35 41.37
CA LYS A 25 -35.21 30.62 41.13
C LYS A 25 -35.75 31.62 42.16
N PRO A 26 -34.94 32.59 42.57
CA PRO A 26 -35.32 33.97 42.26
C PRO A 26 -34.16 34.79 41.68
N ASN A 27 -34.53 35.78 40.88
CA ASN A 27 -33.67 36.83 40.32
C ASN A 27 -33.33 37.86 41.42
N ASN A 28 -32.14 38.48 41.39
CA ASN A 28 -31.87 39.78 40.75
C ASN A 28 -30.70 40.55 41.44
N GLU A 29 -30.05 41.40 40.64
CA GLU A 29 -29.22 42.56 41.02
C GLU A 29 -27.69 42.41 41.20
N THR A 30 -27.00 42.75 40.10
CA THR A 30 -25.87 43.69 39.98
C THR A 30 -25.06 44.06 41.24
N SER A 31 -23.78 43.65 41.25
CA SER A 31 -22.66 44.52 41.61
C SER A 31 -21.35 43.97 41.02
N VAL A 32 -20.61 44.83 40.31
CA VAL A 32 -19.24 44.58 39.83
C VAL A 32 -18.29 44.77 41.01
N PRO A 33 -17.23 43.94 41.15
CA PRO A 33 -15.95 44.56 41.50
C PRO A 33 -14.70 43.92 40.86
N ALA A 34 -13.85 44.84 40.41
CA ALA A 34 -12.41 44.92 40.64
C ALA A 34 -11.48 43.79 40.14
N GLU A 35 -10.85 44.13 39.02
CA GLU A 35 -9.53 43.76 38.53
C GLU A 35 -8.48 43.49 39.63
N ILE A 36 -7.89 42.29 39.60
CA ILE A 36 -6.78 41.87 40.46
C ILE A 36 -5.49 42.06 39.67
N GLN A 37 -4.66 43.01 40.11
CA GLN A 37 -3.29 43.19 39.62
C GLN A 37 -2.35 42.15 40.23
N PRO A 38 -1.48 41.48 39.46
CA PRO A 38 -0.42 40.64 40.03
C PRO A 38 0.79 41.48 40.45
N THR A 39 1.32 41.13 41.61
CA THR A 39 2.50 41.70 42.27
C THR A 39 3.76 41.36 41.48
N VAL A 40 4.58 42.38 41.19
CA VAL A 40 5.85 42.24 40.46
C VAL A 40 6.94 41.78 41.43
N VAL A 41 7.41 40.54 41.27
CA VAL A 41 8.65 40.05 41.88
C VAL A 41 9.77 40.30 40.88
N ALA A 42 10.77 41.09 41.29
CA ALA A 42 11.94 41.37 40.47
C ALA A 42 12.81 40.11 40.35
N ASN A 43 12.97 39.62 39.12
CA ASN A 43 13.96 38.59 38.78
C ASN A 43 15.20 39.26 38.19
N ASP A 44 16.37 38.86 38.67
CA ASP A 44 17.68 39.27 38.17
C ASP A 44 17.83 38.99 36.66
N PRO A 45 18.67 39.75 35.92
CA PRO A 45 18.82 39.61 34.49
C PRO A 45 19.51 38.28 34.13
N VAL A 46 18.74 37.35 33.59
CA VAL A 46 19.23 36.15 32.91
C VAL A 46 19.91 36.58 31.61
N THR A 47 21.21 36.32 31.51
CA THR A 47 21.98 36.48 30.28
C THR A 47 21.36 35.59 29.19
N PRO A 48 21.10 36.08 27.96
CA PRO A 48 20.55 35.24 26.90
C PRO A 48 21.58 34.19 26.51
N THR A 49 21.35 32.94 26.92
CA THR A 49 22.07 31.79 26.38
C THR A 49 21.66 31.64 24.92
N GLU A 50 22.64 31.70 24.03
CA GLU A 50 22.52 31.42 22.61
C GLU A 50 21.75 30.10 22.40
N PRO A 51 20.69 30.07 21.57
CA PRO A 51 19.93 28.85 21.37
C PRO A 51 20.83 27.79 20.75
N GLU A 52 21.07 26.72 21.51
CA GLU A 52 21.78 25.53 21.08
C GLU A 52 21.11 25.02 19.81
N GLN A 53 21.78 25.22 18.67
CA GLN A 53 21.29 24.80 17.36
C GLN A 53 21.11 23.28 17.40
N GLN A 54 19.87 22.82 17.43
CA GLN A 54 19.56 21.42 17.16
C GLN A 54 20.20 21.05 15.82
N PRO A 55 20.91 19.90 15.73
CA PRO A 55 21.54 19.50 14.48
C PRO A 55 20.46 19.43 13.40
N VAL A 56 20.57 20.32 12.42
CA VAL A 56 19.77 20.26 11.21
C VAL A 56 20.12 18.93 10.56
N LEU A 57 19.19 17.97 10.61
CA LEU A 57 19.34 16.71 9.89
C LEU A 57 19.56 17.09 8.42
N GLU A 58 20.77 16.84 7.91
CA GLU A 58 21.09 16.96 6.49
C GLU A 58 19.95 16.33 5.66
N PRO A 59 19.46 17.01 4.60
CA PRO A 59 18.46 16.41 3.72
C PRO A 59 18.98 15.06 3.26
N ILE A 60 18.18 14.00 3.46
CA ILE A 60 18.56 12.65 3.05
C ILE A 60 18.79 12.68 1.54
N GLN A 61 20.05 12.64 1.12
CA GLN A 61 20.42 12.74 -0.29
C GLN A 61 20.10 11.41 -0.98
N VAL A 62 19.14 11.43 -1.91
CA VAL A 62 18.90 10.32 -2.84
C VAL A 62 20.11 10.22 -3.77
N LEU A 63 20.75 9.04 -3.80
CA LEU A 63 21.94 8.83 -4.63
C LEU A 63 21.58 8.81 -6.12
N GLY A 64 22.31 9.58 -6.93
CA GLY A 64 22.19 9.54 -8.38
C GLY A 64 22.87 8.32 -9.00
N ARG A 65 22.54 8.01 -10.25
CA ARG A 65 23.06 6.84 -11.01
C ARG A 65 24.56 6.61 -10.87
N LYS A 66 25.37 7.68 -11.03
CA LYS A 66 26.83 7.58 -10.95
C LYS A 66 27.30 7.14 -9.56
N GLN A 67 26.71 7.69 -8.51
CA GLN A 67 27.04 7.36 -7.12
C GLN A 67 26.64 5.91 -6.78
N ILE A 68 25.49 5.45 -7.29
CA ILE A 68 25.06 4.05 -7.15
C ILE A 68 26.06 3.11 -7.82
N ILE A 69 26.47 3.40 -9.05
CA ILE A 69 27.45 2.57 -9.76
C ILE A 69 28.78 2.54 -9.00
N GLU A 70 29.30 3.69 -8.60
CA GLU A 70 30.56 3.79 -7.82
C GLU A 70 30.49 3.02 -6.50
N LYS A 71 29.31 2.94 -5.87
CA LYS A 71 29.12 2.25 -4.59
C LYS A 71 29.08 0.72 -4.72
N TYR A 72 28.52 0.21 -5.80
CA TYR A 72 28.11 -1.21 -5.89
C TYR A 72 28.72 -1.99 -7.06
N SER A 73 29.46 -1.37 -7.98
CA SER A 73 29.94 -2.04 -9.20
C SER A 73 30.85 -3.24 -8.94
N ASP A 74 31.54 -3.24 -7.80
CA ASP A 74 32.53 -4.26 -7.43
C ASP A 74 31.96 -5.30 -6.45
N ASP A 75 30.71 -5.12 -6.02
CA ASP A 75 30.04 -6.03 -5.10
C ASP A 75 29.48 -7.26 -5.85
N VAL A 76 29.43 -8.40 -5.15
CA VAL A 76 28.87 -9.66 -5.68
C VAL A 76 27.69 -10.09 -4.82
N PRO A 77 26.49 -10.31 -5.41
CA PRO A 77 25.29 -10.59 -4.64
C PRO A 77 25.34 -11.97 -4.00
N ARG A 78 25.02 -12.05 -2.70
CA ARG A 78 25.09 -13.29 -1.91
C ARG A 78 23.73 -13.96 -1.79
N LYS A 79 22.64 -13.19 -1.84
CA LYS A 79 21.28 -13.69 -1.76
C LYS A 79 20.52 -13.31 -3.04
N PHE A 80 19.56 -14.15 -3.41
CA PHE A 80 18.69 -13.92 -4.55
C PHE A 80 17.36 -14.63 -4.33
N GLY A 81 16.25 -13.93 -4.48
CA GLY A 81 14.93 -14.51 -4.23
C GLY A 81 13.80 -13.48 -4.09
N GLU A 82 12.60 -14.01 -3.88
CA GLU A 82 11.37 -13.22 -3.65
C GLU A 82 11.14 -12.91 -2.16
N ARG A 83 11.88 -13.58 -1.27
CA ARG A 83 11.73 -13.51 0.18
C ARG A 83 13.09 -13.28 0.83
N MET A 84 13.39 -12.02 1.08
CA MET A 84 14.65 -11.57 1.68
C MET A 84 14.40 -10.40 2.61
N ASP A 85 15.33 -10.18 3.53
CA ASP A 85 15.32 -9.00 4.40
C ASP A 85 15.29 -7.72 3.56
N GLY A 86 14.45 -6.76 3.95
CA GLY A 86 14.20 -5.53 3.18
C GLY A 86 13.06 -5.62 2.17
N ILE A 87 12.55 -6.81 1.84
CA ILE A 87 11.34 -6.96 1.02
C ILE A 87 10.09 -6.88 1.92
N ILE A 88 9.17 -5.99 1.58
CA ILE A 88 7.86 -5.87 2.24
C ILE A 88 6.94 -6.95 1.66
N SER A 89 6.94 -8.13 2.27
CA SER A 89 6.06 -9.24 1.86
C SER A 89 4.71 -9.25 2.59
N GLY A 90 4.58 -8.54 3.72
CA GLY A 90 3.37 -8.44 4.52
C GLY A 90 3.44 -7.25 5.48
N PHE A 91 2.37 -7.05 6.27
CA PHE A 91 2.28 -5.92 7.21
C PHE A 91 1.56 -6.30 8.51
N ILE A 92 1.70 -5.44 9.52
CA ILE A 92 0.97 -5.57 10.79
C ILE A 92 -0.39 -4.89 10.58
N PRO A 93 -1.50 -5.64 10.56
CA PRO A 93 -2.81 -5.08 10.25
C PRO A 93 -3.46 -4.43 11.47
N THR A 94 -4.33 -3.45 11.22
CA THR A 94 -5.37 -3.07 12.18
C THR A 94 -6.66 -3.81 11.83
N GLY A 95 -7.10 -4.75 12.68
CA GLY A 95 -8.30 -5.53 12.39
C GLY A 95 -8.11 -6.52 11.24
N LYS A 96 -9.06 -6.57 10.28
CA LYS A 96 -9.07 -7.51 9.14
C LYS A 96 -8.60 -6.85 7.84
N GLN A 97 -7.48 -6.14 7.90
CA GLN A 97 -6.93 -5.46 6.73
C GLN A 97 -6.07 -6.39 5.87
N ILE A 98 -6.22 -6.27 4.55
CA ILE A 98 -5.40 -6.92 3.53
C ILE A 98 -5.08 -5.92 2.41
N ALA A 99 -3.98 -6.14 1.69
CA ALA A 99 -3.62 -5.32 0.54
C ALA A 99 -3.75 -6.13 -0.76
N LEU A 100 -4.63 -5.68 -1.65
CA LEU A 100 -4.69 -6.20 -3.02
C LEU A 100 -3.70 -5.43 -3.90
N THR A 101 -2.78 -6.15 -4.52
CA THR A 101 -1.79 -5.59 -5.46
C THR A 101 -1.95 -6.23 -6.82
N LEU A 102 -1.85 -5.40 -7.86
CA LEU A 102 -2.15 -5.76 -9.23
C LEU A 102 -0.99 -5.35 -10.13
N ASP A 103 -0.32 -6.34 -10.70
CA ASP A 103 0.83 -6.15 -11.57
C ASP A 103 0.35 -5.96 -13.03
N ALA A 104 0.80 -4.86 -13.64
CA ALA A 104 0.58 -4.49 -15.03
C ALA A 104 1.90 -4.63 -15.79
N CYS A 105 2.16 -5.84 -16.29
CA CYS A 105 3.46 -6.25 -16.81
C CYS A 105 3.76 -5.73 -18.23
N GLY A 106 2.77 -5.74 -19.12
CA GLY A 106 2.88 -5.37 -20.52
C GLY A 106 1.75 -6.01 -21.34
N GLY A 107 1.62 -5.65 -22.61
CA GLY A 107 0.60 -6.25 -23.49
C GLY A 107 -0.79 -5.71 -23.21
N SER A 108 -1.77 -6.59 -23.01
CA SER A 108 -3.19 -6.24 -22.87
C SER A 108 -3.52 -5.61 -21.50
N TYR A 109 -4.75 -5.15 -21.33
CA TYR A 109 -5.29 -4.62 -20.08
C TYR A 109 -6.71 -5.14 -19.85
N ASP A 110 -6.95 -5.80 -18.73
CA ASP A 110 -8.27 -6.24 -18.29
C ASP A 110 -8.98 -5.15 -17.49
N ARG A 111 -9.61 -4.23 -18.22
CA ARG A 111 -10.39 -3.13 -17.64
C ARG A 111 -11.55 -3.61 -16.74
N ARG A 112 -12.03 -4.85 -16.91
CA ARG A 112 -13.14 -5.38 -16.08
C ARG A 112 -12.75 -5.41 -14.60
N ILE A 113 -11.48 -5.70 -14.30
CA ILE A 113 -10.97 -5.74 -12.92
C ILE A 113 -11.08 -4.36 -12.28
N THR A 114 -10.49 -3.33 -12.88
CA THR A 114 -10.50 -1.98 -12.28
C THR A 114 -11.90 -1.38 -12.22
N ASP A 115 -12.74 -1.60 -13.24
CA ASP A 115 -14.13 -1.13 -13.24
C ASP A 115 -14.93 -1.77 -12.10
N TYR A 116 -14.69 -3.06 -11.83
CA TYR A 116 -15.32 -3.75 -10.69
C TYR A 116 -14.85 -3.18 -9.35
N LEU A 117 -13.54 -2.95 -9.18
CA LEU A 117 -12.99 -2.36 -7.96
C LEU A 117 -13.54 -0.94 -7.71
N GLU A 118 -13.61 -0.11 -8.75
CA GLU A 118 -14.23 1.22 -8.68
C GLU A 118 -15.71 1.12 -8.26
N LYS A 119 -16.48 0.26 -8.92
CA LYS A 119 -17.90 0.03 -8.61
C LYS A 119 -18.11 -0.41 -7.16
N LYS A 120 -17.22 -1.23 -6.62
CA LYS A 120 -17.28 -1.74 -5.25
C LYS A 120 -16.54 -0.85 -4.24
N LYS A 121 -15.91 0.25 -4.68
CA LYS A 121 -15.09 1.16 -3.87
C LYS A 121 -13.95 0.43 -3.14
N ILE A 122 -13.34 -0.55 -3.82
CA ILE A 122 -12.24 -1.35 -3.27
C ILE A 122 -10.93 -0.68 -3.62
N ARG A 123 -10.08 -0.53 -2.61
CA ARG A 123 -8.76 0.07 -2.78
C ARG A 123 -7.75 -0.98 -3.18
N ALA A 124 -6.82 -0.61 -4.05
CA ALA A 124 -5.77 -1.52 -4.52
C ALA A 124 -4.50 -0.73 -4.88
N THR A 125 -3.38 -1.44 -4.95
CA THR A 125 -2.12 -0.89 -5.45
C THR A 125 -1.79 -1.50 -6.80
N LEU A 126 -1.55 -0.66 -7.81
CA LEU A 126 -1.21 -1.08 -9.17
C LEU A 126 0.29 -0.90 -9.38
N PHE A 127 1.02 -1.99 -9.60
CA PHE A 127 2.42 -1.93 -10.01
C PHE A 127 2.47 -1.90 -11.54
N VAL A 128 2.86 -0.78 -12.14
CA VAL A 128 2.84 -0.58 -13.59
C VAL A 128 4.24 -0.59 -14.18
N SER A 129 4.45 -1.40 -15.22
CA SER A 129 5.74 -1.46 -15.92
C SER A 129 5.81 -0.43 -17.04
N GLY A 130 7.03 -0.05 -17.44
CA GLY A 130 7.22 0.83 -18.60
C GLY A 130 6.60 0.26 -19.88
N LYS A 131 6.72 -1.06 -20.08
CA LYS A 131 6.12 -1.78 -21.21
C LYS A 131 4.59 -1.70 -21.23
N TRP A 132 3.94 -1.69 -20.08
CA TRP A 132 2.49 -1.52 -20.00
C TRP A 132 2.10 -0.06 -20.27
N ILE A 133 2.85 0.89 -19.70
CA ILE A 133 2.62 2.33 -19.91
C ILE A 133 2.72 2.71 -21.40
N ASP A 134 3.65 2.10 -22.15
CA ASP A 134 3.79 2.34 -23.60
C ASP A 134 2.48 2.13 -24.38
N MET A 135 1.62 1.23 -23.91
CA MET A 135 0.37 0.88 -24.58
C MET A 135 -0.86 1.49 -23.91
N HIS A 136 -0.77 1.88 -22.64
CA HIS A 136 -1.92 2.22 -21.77
C HIS A 136 -1.71 3.51 -20.97
N GLU A 137 -0.99 4.49 -21.52
CA GLU A 137 -0.71 5.75 -20.83
C GLU A 137 -1.98 6.53 -20.41
N LYS A 138 -3.02 6.50 -21.26
CA LYS A 138 -4.31 7.16 -20.95
C LYS A 138 -5.02 6.48 -19.78
N GLU A 139 -4.97 5.15 -19.75
CA GLU A 139 -5.54 4.32 -18.71
C GLU A 139 -4.78 4.53 -17.40
N LEU A 140 -3.44 4.60 -17.44
CA LEU A 140 -2.63 4.97 -16.27
C LEU A 140 -3.08 6.31 -15.70
N LYS A 141 -3.20 7.34 -16.56
CA LYS A 141 -3.63 8.67 -16.14
C LYS A 141 -4.99 8.61 -15.45
N ARG A 142 -5.97 7.98 -16.08
CA ARG A 142 -7.33 7.83 -15.55
C ARG A 142 -7.33 7.10 -14.20
N LEU A 143 -6.58 6.01 -14.09
CA LEU A 143 -6.49 5.23 -12.85
C LEU A 143 -5.84 6.04 -11.72
N SER A 144 -4.83 6.86 -12.04
CA SER A 144 -4.13 7.69 -11.06
C SER A 144 -4.97 8.84 -10.48
N GLU A 145 -6.04 9.23 -11.16
CA GLU A 145 -7.00 10.25 -10.69
C GLU A 145 -8.00 9.68 -9.67
N SER A 146 -8.11 8.35 -9.57
CA SER A 146 -8.96 7.68 -8.59
C SER A 146 -8.29 7.65 -7.22
N SER A 147 -9.04 7.98 -6.16
CA SER A 147 -8.57 7.83 -4.78
C SER A 147 -8.49 6.36 -4.31
N LEU A 148 -9.00 5.42 -5.11
CA LEU A 148 -9.00 3.99 -4.80
C LEU A 148 -7.68 3.31 -5.20
N PHE A 149 -6.96 3.85 -6.18
CA PHE A 149 -5.78 3.23 -6.73
C PHE A 149 -4.51 3.97 -6.34
N GLN A 150 -3.60 3.25 -5.71
CA GLN A 150 -2.22 3.67 -5.55
C GLN A 150 -1.42 3.17 -6.76
N ILE A 151 -0.63 4.03 -7.40
CA ILE A 151 0.19 3.67 -8.56
C ILE A 151 1.64 3.53 -8.13
N GLU A 152 2.24 2.38 -8.41
CA GLU A 152 3.60 2.02 -8.01
C GLU A 152 4.40 1.43 -9.18
N ASN A 153 5.70 1.25 -8.99
CA ASN A 153 6.63 0.97 -10.07
C ASN A 153 6.89 -0.54 -10.26
N HIS A 154 6.67 -1.06 -11.47
CA HIS A 154 6.94 -2.46 -11.83
C HIS A 154 8.14 -2.66 -12.76
N GLY A 155 9.02 -1.67 -12.81
CA GLY A 155 10.19 -1.65 -13.67
C GLY A 155 9.92 -1.21 -15.09
N LYS A 156 10.92 -0.59 -15.70
CA LYS A 156 10.88 -0.10 -17.08
C LYS A 156 10.64 -1.24 -18.07
N SER A 157 11.41 -2.32 -17.95
CA SER A 157 11.48 -3.40 -18.93
C SER A 157 10.89 -4.71 -18.42
N HIS A 158 10.36 -4.71 -17.19
CA HIS A 158 9.78 -5.87 -16.52
C HIS A 158 10.82 -6.99 -16.32
N LYS A 159 11.95 -6.64 -15.69
CA LYS A 159 13.04 -7.57 -15.40
C LYS A 159 13.08 -8.00 -13.92
N PRO A 160 13.62 -9.19 -13.60
CA PRO A 160 14.21 -9.43 -12.28
C PRO A 160 15.21 -8.32 -11.94
N LEU A 161 15.20 -7.83 -10.70
CA LEU A 161 16.09 -6.75 -10.30
C LEU A 161 17.38 -7.32 -9.71
N THR A 162 18.38 -7.47 -10.58
CA THR A 162 19.68 -8.10 -10.28
C THR A 162 20.85 -7.16 -10.57
N SER A 163 21.95 -7.37 -9.86
CA SER A 163 23.23 -6.71 -10.03
C SER A 163 24.20 -7.55 -10.87
N ASP A 164 23.84 -8.78 -11.23
CA ASP A 164 24.69 -9.74 -11.93
C ASP A 164 24.02 -10.47 -13.12
N GLY A 165 22.82 -10.05 -13.52
CA GLY A 165 22.12 -10.57 -14.70
C GLY A 165 21.40 -11.91 -14.54
N ARG A 166 21.20 -12.43 -13.32
CA ARG A 166 20.45 -13.69 -13.10
C ARG A 166 19.05 -13.65 -13.72
N SER A 167 18.71 -14.71 -14.46
CA SER A 167 17.41 -14.85 -15.12
C SER A 167 16.40 -15.59 -14.24
N VAL A 168 15.12 -15.24 -14.40
CA VAL A 168 13.98 -15.91 -13.74
C VAL A 168 12.87 -16.11 -14.74
N TYR A 169 12.24 -17.29 -14.76
CA TYR A 169 11.13 -17.61 -15.65
C TYR A 169 11.44 -17.36 -17.15
N GLY A 170 12.71 -17.49 -17.54
CA GLY A 170 13.16 -17.21 -18.90
C GLY A 170 13.36 -15.72 -19.23
N ILE A 171 13.16 -14.82 -18.26
CA ILE A 171 13.39 -13.38 -18.38
C ILE A 171 14.78 -13.05 -17.86
N SER A 172 15.61 -12.41 -18.68
CA SER A 172 16.92 -11.93 -18.26
C SER A 172 16.81 -10.82 -17.21
N GLY A 173 17.57 -10.97 -16.12
CA GLY A 173 17.72 -9.93 -15.10
C GLY A 173 18.41 -8.68 -15.65
N THR A 174 18.40 -7.61 -14.85
CA THR A 174 19.26 -6.45 -15.07
C THR A 174 20.72 -6.89 -14.94
N LYS A 175 21.55 -6.52 -15.93
CA LYS A 175 22.88 -7.09 -16.13
C LYS A 175 23.89 -6.64 -15.08
N ASP A 176 23.72 -5.42 -14.59
CA ASP A 176 24.57 -4.78 -13.60
C ASP A 176 23.75 -3.78 -12.76
N ILE A 177 24.37 -3.20 -11.74
CA ILE A 177 23.69 -2.25 -10.85
C ILE A 177 23.25 -0.96 -11.57
N GLY A 178 23.92 -0.57 -12.66
CA GLY A 178 23.53 0.58 -13.48
C GLY A 178 22.23 0.30 -14.23
N GLU A 179 22.09 -0.91 -14.79
CA GLU A 179 20.84 -1.33 -15.40
C GLU A 179 19.73 -1.56 -14.37
N ALA A 180 20.07 -2.03 -13.16
CA ALA A 180 19.11 -2.11 -12.05
C ALA A 180 18.58 -0.72 -11.67
N TYR A 181 19.45 0.28 -11.56
CA TYR A 181 19.04 1.67 -11.36
C TYR A 181 18.11 2.15 -12.46
N ASP A 182 18.48 1.92 -13.74
CA ASP A 182 17.70 2.38 -14.88
C ASP A 182 16.33 1.68 -14.97
N GLU A 183 16.25 0.41 -14.57
CA GLU A 183 15.01 -0.36 -14.51
C GLU A 183 14.02 0.26 -13.52
N VAL A 184 14.52 0.81 -12.39
CA VAL A 184 13.71 1.48 -11.38
C VAL A 184 13.43 2.94 -11.77
N MET A 185 14.46 3.76 -11.83
CA MET A 185 14.31 5.22 -11.81
C MET A 185 13.73 5.80 -13.09
N VAL A 186 14.07 5.25 -14.26
CA VAL A 186 13.48 5.71 -15.53
C VAL A 186 11.97 5.51 -15.55
N ASN A 187 11.47 4.43 -14.96
CA ASN A 187 10.03 4.20 -14.86
C ASN A 187 9.39 5.03 -13.76
N SER A 188 10.08 5.26 -12.63
CA SER A 188 9.62 6.18 -11.58
C SER A 188 9.37 7.58 -12.13
N GLU A 189 10.35 8.14 -12.85
CA GLU A 189 10.25 9.47 -13.49
C GLU A 189 9.09 9.53 -14.50
N ARG A 190 8.86 8.43 -15.23
CA ARG A 190 7.76 8.34 -16.18
C ARG A 190 6.40 8.33 -15.48
N ILE A 191 6.25 7.50 -14.44
CA ILE A 191 5.03 7.46 -13.63
C ILE A 191 4.75 8.82 -13.01
N GLU A 192 5.76 9.47 -12.43
CA GLU A 192 5.61 10.81 -11.83
C GLU A 192 5.16 11.84 -12.87
N ARG A 193 5.74 11.84 -14.07
CA ARG A 193 5.35 12.76 -15.14
C ARG A 193 3.88 12.62 -15.54
N ILE A 194 3.37 11.39 -15.58
CA ILE A 194 1.99 11.09 -16.00
C ILE A 194 1.00 11.40 -14.86
N THR A 195 1.34 10.95 -13.65
CA THR A 195 0.42 10.92 -12.50
C THR A 195 0.56 12.11 -11.56
N GLY A 196 1.68 12.84 -11.63
CA GLY A 196 2.08 13.87 -10.67
C GLY A 196 2.56 13.32 -9.32
N ARG A 197 2.78 12.01 -9.21
CA ARG A 197 3.19 11.35 -7.97
C ARG A 197 4.37 10.41 -8.19
N SER A 198 5.42 10.58 -7.42
CA SER A 198 6.53 9.63 -7.35
C SER A 198 6.10 8.31 -6.69
N PRO A 199 6.39 7.14 -7.29
CA PRO A 199 6.22 5.85 -6.64
C PRO A 199 7.05 5.72 -5.36
N GLU A 200 6.47 5.12 -4.32
CA GLU A 200 7.13 4.83 -3.03
C GLU A 200 7.66 3.38 -3.00
N PHE A 201 7.06 2.50 -3.80
CA PHE A 201 7.32 1.07 -3.85
C PHE A 201 7.74 0.64 -5.25
N PHE A 202 8.66 -0.32 -5.28
CA PHE A 202 9.08 -0.99 -6.49
C PHE A 202 8.87 -2.49 -6.34
N ARG A 203 8.16 -3.10 -7.30
CA ARG A 203 8.11 -4.55 -7.46
C ARG A 203 8.87 -4.95 -8.73
N SER A 204 9.90 -5.78 -8.64
CA SER A 204 10.58 -6.27 -9.86
C SER A 204 9.63 -7.10 -10.72
N GLY A 205 9.88 -7.19 -12.03
CA GLY A 205 8.99 -7.90 -12.97
C GLY A 205 8.81 -9.40 -12.70
N THR A 206 9.59 -9.96 -11.78
CA THR A 206 9.43 -11.36 -11.35
C THR A 206 9.28 -11.49 -9.84
N ALA A 207 9.19 -10.37 -9.11
CA ALA A 207 9.35 -10.27 -7.67
C ALA A 207 10.69 -10.79 -7.11
N PHE A 208 11.65 -11.17 -7.97
CA PHE A 208 13.01 -11.52 -7.56
C PHE A 208 13.92 -10.29 -7.49
N TYR A 209 14.73 -10.29 -6.44
CA TYR A 209 15.77 -9.32 -6.16
C TYR A 209 17.05 -10.04 -5.78
N ASP A 210 18.16 -9.33 -5.77
CA ASP A 210 19.32 -9.70 -4.97
C ASP A 210 19.56 -8.71 -3.82
N ASP A 211 20.47 -9.05 -2.91
CA ASP A 211 20.75 -8.24 -1.72
C ASP A 211 21.40 -6.89 -2.04
N ILE A 212 22.15 -6.80 -3.14
CA ILE A 212 22.74 -5.53 -3.61
C ILE A 212 21.65 -4.62 -4.16
N SER A 213 20.74 -5.14 -4.99
CA SER A 213 19.67 -4.34 -5.59
C SER A 213 18.67 -3.86 -4.54
N ILE A 214 18.41 -4.63 -3.48
CA ILE A 214 17.68 -4.15 -2.29
C ILE A 214 18.42 -3.00 -1.60
N SER A 215 19.74 -3.12 -1.44
CA SER A 215 20.55 -2.06 -0.82
C SER A 215 20.52 -0.77 -1.64
N MET A 216 20.59 -0.90 -2.97
CA MET A 216 20.38 0.21 -3.90
C MET A 216 19.00 0.85 -3.73
N LEU A 217 17.92 0.06 -3.68
CA LEU A 217 16.56 0.60 -3.46
C LEU A 217 16.47 1.42 -2.16
N ASN A 218 17.12 0.97 -1.08
CA ASN A 218 17.17 1.71 0.19
C ASN A 218 17.91 3.06 0.08
N ASP A 219 19.01 3.12 -0.69
CA ASP A 219 19.70 4.37 -0.98
C ASP A 219 18.85 5.32 -1.83
N LEU A 220 18.02 4.76 -2.71
CA LEU A 220 17.06 5.49 -3.53
C LEU A 220 15.79 5.89 -2.75
N LYS A 221 15.64 5.45 -1.50
CA LYS A 221 14.43 5.64 -0.67
C LYS A 221 13.17 5.04 -1.29
N VAL A 222 13.35 3.97 -2.08
CA VAL A 222 12.27 3.19 -2.67
C VAL A 222 12.16 1.87 -1.92
N SER A 223 10.95 1.48 -1.53
CA SER A 223 10.73 0.23 -0.80
C SER A 223 10.58 -0.95 -1.75
N ALA A 224 11.34 -2.03 -1.52
CA ALA A 224 11.15 -3.29 -2.25
C ALA A 224 9.83 -3.96 -1.84
N ALA A 225 8.92 -4.15 -2.80
CA ALA A 225 7.62 -4.77 -2.58
C ALA A 225 7.66 -6.27 -2.90
N GLY A 226 7.15 -7.07 -1.99
CA GLY A 226 6.88 -8.49 -2.18
C GLY A 226 5.39 -8.78 -2.03
N TYR A 227 5.07 -10.02 -1.65
CA TYR A 227 3.71 -10.48 -1.41
C TYR A 227 3.72 -11.67 -0.43
N THR A 228 2.59 -11.99 0.19
CA THR A 228 2.40 -13.26 0.91
C THR A 228 1.67 -14.28 0.07
N ILE A 229 0.72 -13.85 -0.77
CA ILE A 229 -0.15 -14.69 -1.59
C ILE A 229 0.08 -14.41 -3.08
N SER A 230 0.40 -15.44 -3.86
CA SER A 230 0.28 -15.42 -5.33
C SER A 230 -1.14 -15.86 -5.69
N GLY A 231 -2.01 -14.88 -6.00
CA GLY A 231 -3.45 -15.09 -6.11
C GLY A 231 -3.88 -15.77 -7.40
N ASP A 232 -3.22 -15.45 -8.51
CA ASP A 232 -3.55 -15.95 -9.86
C ASP A 232 -2.45 -16.78 -10.52
N GLY A 233 -1.29 -16.91 -9.87
CA GLY A 233 -0.16 -17.68 -10.38
C GLY A 233 0.37 -17.16 -11.71
N GLY A 234 0.42 -15.84 -11.92
CA GLY A 234 0.81 -15.28 -13.22
C GLY A 234 -0.30 -15.45 -14.26
N ALA A 235 -1.55 -15.25 -13.84
CA ALA A 235 -2.77 -15.46 -14.64
C ALA A 235 -2.97 -16.89 -15.19
N THR A 236 -2.32 -17.91 -14.58
CA THR A 236 -2.42 -19.31 -15.02
C THR A 236 -3.44 -20.13 -14.21
N TYR A 237 -3.87 -19.62 -13.05
CA TYR A 237 -4.78 -20.36 -12.18
C TYR A 237 -6.21 -20.32 -12.69
N SER A 238 -6.94 -21.42 -12.49
CA SER A 238 -8.37 -21.47 -12.77
C SER A 238 -9.16 -20.63 -11.79
N ARG A 239 -10.36 -20.20 -12.21
CA ARG A 239 -11.29 -19.41 -11.38
C ARG A 239 -11.46 -19.98 -9.97
N SER A 240 -11.70 -21.29 -9.84
CA SER A 240 -11.93 -21.94 -8.54
C SER A 240 -10.68 -21.94 -7.65
N ARG A 241 -9.50 -22.09 -8.24
CA ARG A 241 -8.23 -22.02 -7.51
C ARG A 241 -7.96 -20.61 -7.00
N ILE A 242 -8.19 -19.59 -7.84
CA ILE A 242 -8.05 -18.17 -7.44
C ILE A 242 -8.96 -17.87 -6.26
N ILE A 243 -10.25 -18.23 -6.35
CA ILE A 243 -11.21 -18.03 -5.26
C ILE A 243 -10.71 -18.69 -3.97
N ASN A 244 -10.28 -19.95 -4.03
CA ASN A 244 -9.84 -20.68 -2.85
C ASN A 244 -8.57 -20.13 -2.20
N ILE A 245 -7.60 -19.68 -2.99
CA ILE A 245 -6.35 -19.11 -2.49
C ILE A 245 -6.62 -17.73 -1.88
N VAL A 246 -7.29 -16.85 -2.63
CA VAL A 246 -7.46 -15.45 -2.24
C VAL A 246 -8.42 -15.32 -1.06
N LYS A 247 -9.52 -16.08 -1.02
CA LYS A 247 -10.43 -16.06 0.15
C LYS A 247 -9.78 -16.61 1.43
N GLY A 248 -8.67 -17.34 1.29
CA GLY A 248 -7.86 -17.85 2.41
C GLY A 248 -6.92 -16.81 3.02
N ALA A 249 -6.94 -15.56 2.52
CA ALA A 249 -6.12 -14.47 3.04
C ALA A 249 -6.38 -14.22 4.53
N LYS A 250 -5.31 -13.87 5.22
CA LYS A 250 -5.28 -13.50 6.63
C LYS A 250 -5.00 -12.01 6.76
N PRO A 251 -5.41 -11.38 7.88
CA PRO A 251 -5.03 -10.00 8.14
C PRO A 251 -3.52 -9.80 8.02
N GLY A 252 -3.10 -8.75 7.32
CA GLY A 252 -1.69 -8.43 7.05
C GLY A 252 -1.14 -9.02 5.74
N ASP A 253 -1.94 -9.81 5.02
CA ASP A 253 -1.52 -10.38 3.74
C ASP A 253 -1.49 -9.33 2.61
N ILE A 254 -0.48 -9.50 1.75
CA ILE A 254 -0.35 -8.79 0.48
C ILE A 254 -0.62 -9.81 -0.63
N ILE A 255 -1.70 -9.59 -1.38
CA ILE A 255 -2.13 -10.46 -2.48
C ILE A 255 -1.57 -9.90 -3.79
N LEU A 256 -0.83 -10.71 -4.53
CA LEU A 256 -0.33 -10.41 -5.87
C LEU A 256 -1.23 -11.08 -6.92
N MET A 257 -1.74 -10.28 -7.85
CA MET A 257 -2.47 -10.72 -9.04
C MET A 257 -2.12 -9.82 -10.23
N HIS A 258 -2.64 -10.11 -11.42
CA HIS A 258 -2.30 -9.44 -12.67
C HIS A 258 -3.51 -8.80 -13.34
N ILE A 259 -3.28 -7.71 -14.09
CA ILE A 259 -4.34 -7.01 -14.84
C ILE A 259 -4.09 -6.95 -16.35
N ASN A 260 -3.12 -7.72 -16.86
CA ASN A 260 -2.73 -7.69 -18.26
C ASN A 260 -3.15 -8.94 -19.08
N HIS A 261 -4.03 -9.77 -18.53
CA HIS A 261 -4.49 -11.05 -19.11
C HIS A 261 -6.04 -11.16 -19.15
N PRO A 262 -6.74 -10.38 -19.99
CA PRO A 262 -8.20 -10.40 -20.08
C PRO A 262 -8.79 -11.74 -20.54
N GLU A 263 -7.99 -12.58 -21.19
CA GLU A 263 -8.35 -13.94 -21.59
C GLU A 263 -8.34 -14.95 -20.44
N SER A 264 -7.71 -14.60 -19.31
CA SER A 264 -7.56 -15.51 -18.16
C SER A 264 -8.80 -15.53 -17.26
N ASP A 265 -8.81 -16.50 -16.35
CA ASP A 265 -9.83 -16.63 -15.29
C ASP A 265 -9.65 -15.60 -14.14
N THR A 266 -8.67 -14.70 -14.23
CA THR A 266 -8.28 -13.79 -13.15
C THR A 266 -9.42 -12.89 -12.69
N PHE A 267 -10.17 -12.30 -13.64
CA PHE A 267 -11.30 -11.45 -13.32
C PHE A 267 -12.39 -12.20 -12.52
N ASP A 268 -12.87 -13.33 -13.05
CA ASP A 268 -13.96 -14.07 -12.42
C ASP A 268 -13.54 -14.70 -11.08
N GLY A 269 -12.26 -15.07 -10.96
CA GLY A 269 -11.66 -15.56 -9.72
C GLY A 269 -11.58 -14.47 -8.66
N LEU A 270 -11.09 -13.28 -9.03
CA LEU A 270 -10.96 -12.12 -8.14
C LEU A 270 -12.32 -11.66 -7.61
N VAL A 271 -13.32 -11.53 -8.48
CA VAL A 271 -14.68 -11.13 -8.10
C VAL A 271 -15.25 -12.08 -7.05
N GLY A 272 -15.16 -13.40 -7.28
CA GLY A 272 -15.65 -14.38 -6.33
C GLY A 272 -14.92 -14.32 -4.98
N ALA A 273 -13.59 -14.13 -4.99
CA ALA A 273 -12.82 -14.03 -3.76
C ALA A 273 -13.13 -12.77 -2.95
N ILE A 274 -13.27 -11.62 -3.63
CA ILE A 274 -13.60 -10.34 -3.00
C ILE A 274 -14.95 -10.43 -2.27
N GLU A 275 -15.96 -11.04 -2.89
CA GLU A 275 -17.29 -11.16 -2.28
C GLU A 275 -17.26 -11.95 -0.97
N GLU A 276 -16.49 -13.04 -0.93
CA GLU A 276 -16.27 -13.85 0.29
C GLU A 276 -15.50 -13.07 1.37
N LEU A 277 -14.45 -12.33 1.00
CA LEU A 277 -13.64 -11.55 1.93
C LEU A 277 -14.43 -10.38 2.52
N LEU A 278 -15.19 -9.64 1.69
CA LEU A 278 -16.07 -8.58 2.17
C LEU A 278 -17.18 -9.13 3.08
N GLY A 279 -17.78 -10.27 2.72
CA GLY A 279 -18.76 -10.96 3.57
C GLY A 279 -18.18 -11.41 4.91
N SER A 280 -16.88 -11.68 4.95
CA SER A 280 -16.11 -12.03 6.15
C SER A 280 -15.59 -10.81 6.94
N GLY A 281 -15.90 -9.59 6.48
CA GLY A 281 -15.55 -8.34 7.14
C GLY A 281 -14.10 -7.88 6.92
N PHE A 282 -13.45 -8.33 5.83
CA PHE A 282 -12.13 -7.81 5.45
C PHE A 282 -12.22 -6.42 4.82
N GLU A 283 -11.19 -5.63 5.07
CA GLU A 283 -10.97 -4.32 4.47
C GLU A 283 -9.78 -4.38 3.52
N PHE A 284 -9.96 -3.83 2.32
CA PHE A 284 -8.90 -3.69 1.33
C PHE A 284 -8.26 -2.31 1.46
N ILE A 285 -6.95 -2.27 1.69
CA ILE A 285 -6.16 -1.05 1.84
C ILE A 285 -5.04 -1.00 0.80
N THR A 286 -4.45 0.18 0.59
CA THR A 286 -3.29 0.32 -0.29
C THR A 286 -1.97 0.00 0.44
N MET A 287 -0.87 -0.18 -0.31
CA MET A 287 0.45 -0.46 0.25
C MET A 287 0.94 0.65 1.19
N SER A 288 0.77 1.93 0.84
CA SER A 288 1.17 3.03 1.73
C SER A 288 0.37 3.02 3.04
N GLU A 289 -0.90 2.60 3.02
CA GLU A 289 -1.70 2.48 4.25
C GLU A 289 -1.24 1.31 5.11
N ALA A 290 -0.89 0.19 4.47
CA ALA A 290 -0.35 -0.99 5.14
C ALA A 290 0.99 -0.71 5.84
N VAL A 291 1.87 0.08 5.23
CA VAL A 291 3.25 0.30 5.71
C VAL A 291 3.35 1.51 6.64
N LYS A 292 2.44 2.49 6.58
CA LYS A 292 2.38 3.62 7.54
C LYS A 292 2.10 3.20 8.99
N ASN A 293 1.60 1.98 9.21
CA ASN A 293 1.34 1.41 10.54
C ASN A 293 2.54 0.64 11.13
N ARG A 294 3.77 0.95 10.70
CA ARG A 294 5.01 0.35 11.23
C ARG A 294 5.67 1.20 12.30
#